data_AF-A0A4Z1JX51-F1
#
_entry.id   AF-A0A4Z1JX51-F1
#
_cell.length_a   1.000
_cell.length_b   1.000
_cell.length_c   1.000
_cell.angle_alpha   90.00
_cell.angle_beta   90.00
_cell.angle_gamma   90.00
#
_symmetry.space_group_name_H-M   'P 1'
#
loop_
_entity.id
_entity.type
_entity.pdbx_description
1 polymer ?
#
loop_
_entity_poly.entity_id
_entity_poly.type
_entity_poly.pdbx_seq_one_letter_code
_entity_poly.pdbx_strand_id
1 'polypeptide(L)'
;MLVIQKLIHRQLPSSNMAPLVLPSVLIASAYLLSTVSAEPNVAELVGTWSTKSAAVLTGPGFYNPVNDTLLEPTHTGISYSFTADGYYEEAYYRAISNPAIPSCVSSIMQWQHGKFVLNSDGSLSLSPFSVDGRQLESAPCTASTATYTRYNQSETLQKYQVYTDPYTKLTRLDLYQFDGTPVNPMFLAYSPALMLPTETLNPTTSATSTSSSKMKRWLGYGDEPEEPTTSEGYLLPLNKNAKHISRGIEQPSLINRIDLDLVWWAGVGLTIFGGAAYLL
;
A
#
# COMPACT_ATOMS: atom_id res chain seq x y z
N MET A 1 14.71 -29.33 -95.42
CA MET A 1 15.94 -29.92 -94.86
C MET A 1 15.49 -30.94 -93.83
N LEU A 2 15.90 -32.20 -93.98
CA LEU A 2 15.66 -33.37 -93.09
C LEU A 2 15.71 -32.96 -91.59
N VAL A 3 14.99 -33.60 -90.66
CA VAL A 3 15.32 -34.94 -90.12
C VAL A 3 14.12 -35.52 -89.33
N ILE A 4 14.03 -36.84 -89.41
CA ILE A 4 13.08 -37.83 -88.87
C ILE A 4 13.46 -38.27 -87.43
N GLN A 5 12.51 -38.93 -86.73
CA GLN A 5 12.58 -39.90 -85.59
C GLN A 5 11.98 -39.41 -84.25
N LYS A 6 10.83 -39.98 -83.80
CA LYS A 6 10.65 -41.25 -83.04
C LYS A 6 11.34 -41.17 -81.66
N LEU A 7 10.80 -41.61 -80.52
CA LEU A 7 9.62 -42.37 -80.10
C LEU A 7 9.73 -42.44 -78.55
N ILE A 8 8.66 -42.82 -77.84
CA ILE A 8 8.62 -43.69 -76.63
C ILE A 8 7.66 -43.16 -75.55
N HIS A 9 6.54 -43.87 -75.47
CA HIS A 9 5.62 -44.00 -74.35
C HIS A 9 6.29 -44.45 -73.04
N ARG A 10 5.78 -44.00 -71.90
CA ARG A 10 5.55 -44.90 -70.74
C ARG A 10 4.42 -44.39 -69.84
N GLN A 11 3.37 -45.19 -69.75
CA GLN A 11 2.25 -45.10 -68.81
C GLN A 11 2.74 -45.37 -67.37
N LEU A 12 2.24 -44.59 -66.41
CA LEU A 12 2.05 -45.00 -65.02
C LEU A 12 0.62 -45.57 -64.91
N PRO A 13 0.43 -46.70 -64.22
CA PRO A 13 -0.14 -46.59 -62.88
C PRO A 13 0.24 -47.73 -61.91
N SER A 14 0.22 -47.47 -60.61
CA SER A 14 -0.69 -48.17 -59.68
C SER A 14 -0.36 -47.80 -58.22
N SER A 15 -1.44 -47.43 -57.55
CA SER A 15 -1.66 -47.23 -56.13
C SER A 15 -1.23 -48.42 -55.26
N ASN A 16 -0.65 -48.13 -54.09
CA ASN A 16 -0.76 -48.97 -52.91
C ASN A 16 -0.90 -48.08 -51.66
N MET A 17 -2.04 -48.21 -50.99
CA MET A 17 -2.34 -47.64 -49.67
C MET A 17 -2.10 -48.71 -48.60
N ALA A 18 -1.38 -48.36 -47.52
CA ALA A 18 -1.41 -49.04 -46.21
C ALA A 18 -0.80 -48.08 -45.13
N PRO A 19 -1.05 -48.27 -43.83
CA PRO A 19 -2.03 -47.52 -43.06
C PRO A 19 -1.42 -46.51 -42.09
N LEU A 20 -2.17 -45.44 -41.83
CA LEU A 20 -1.85 -44.39 -40.86
C LEU A 20 -2.00 -44.93 -39.43
N VAL A 21 -0.90 -44.98 -38.67
CA VAL A 21 -0.85 -45.36 -37.25
C VAL A 21 -1.46 -44.23 -36.41
N LEU A 22 -2.62 -44.49 -35.77
CA LEU A 22 -3.51 -43.47 -35.21
C LEU A 22 -3.66 -43.38 -33.65
N PRO A 23 -2.84 -43.97 -32.75
CA PRO A 23 -3.05 -43.75 -31.32
C PRO A 23 -2.16 -42.68 -30.65
N SER A 24 -1.15 -42.12 -31.33
CA SER A 24 -0.10 -41.33 -30.62
C SER A 24 -0.29 -39.81 -30.59
N VAL A 25 -1.30 -39.25 -31.28
CA VAL A 25 -1.47 -37.78 -31.37
C VAL A 25 -2.37 -37.22 -30.26
N LEU A 26 -3.15 -38.05 -29.57
CA LEU A 26 -4.11 -37.59 -28.55
C LEU A 26 -3.51 -37.38 -27.14
N ILE A 27 -2.23 -37.71 -26.91
CA ILE A 27 -1.58 -37.49 -25.61
C ILE A 27 -0.82 -36.15 -25.56
N ALA A 28 -0.58 -35.50 -26.71
CA ALA A 28 0.17 -34.24 -26.77
C ALA A 28 -0.68 -32.97 -26.52
N SER A 29 -2.01 -33.09 -26.40
CA SER A 29 -2.93 -31.95 -26.28
C SER A 29 -3.30 -31.55 -24.84
N ALA A 30 -2.74 -32.22 -23.82
CA ALA A 30 -3.18 -32.07 -22.43
C ALA A 30 -2.31 -31.17 -21.51
N TYR A 31 -1.32 -30.44 -22.01
CA TYR A 31 -0.38 -29.67 -21.16
C TYR A 31 -0.14 -28.21 -21.59
N LEU A 32 -1.16 -27.50 -22.06
CA LEU A 32 -1.14 -26.04 -22.15
C LEU A 32 -2.19 -25.43 -21.22
N LEU A 33 -1.99 -25.62 -19.91
CA LEU A 33 -2.52 -24.70 -18.93
C LEU A 33 -1.65 -23.43 -18.99
N SER A 34 -1.97 -22.55 -19.93
CA SER A 34 -1.40 -21.21 -19.96
C SER A 34 -1.84 -20.49 -18.68
N THR A 35 -0.91 -20.26 -17.75
CA THR A 35 -1.16 -19.35 -16.64
C THR A 35 -1.30 -17.95 -17.21
N VAL A 36 -2.54 -17.48 -17.40
CA VAL A 36 -2.82 -16.09 -17.69
C VAL A 36 -2.44 -15.31 -16.42
N SER A 37 -1.25 -14.70 -16.44
CA SER A 37 -0.99 -13.60 -15.50
C SER A 37 -1.85 -12.44 -15.98
N ALA A 38 -2.70 -11.91 -15.08
CA ALA A 38 -3.38 -10.66 -15.35
C ALA A 38 -2.33 -9.60 -15.71
N GLU A 39 -2.64 -8.78 -16.72
CA GLU A 39 -1.78 -7.68 -17.12
C GLU A 39 -1.73 -6.65 -15.98
N PRO A 40 -0.56 -6.11 -15.62
CA PRO A 40 -0.44 -5.10 -14.58
C PRO A 40 -1.35 -3.90 -14.90
N ASN A 41 -2.27 -3.58 -13.99
CA ASN A 41 -3.29 -2.55 -14.16
C ASN A 41 -3.20 -1.50 -13.05
N VAL A 42 -3.03 -0.24 -13.43
CA VAL A 42 -3.00 0.92 -12.52
C VAL A 42 -4.32 1.06 -11.75
N ALA A 43 -5.46 0.72 -12.35
CA ALA A 43 -6.77 0.90 -11.73
C ALA A 43 -6.92 0.16 -10.38
N GLU A 44 -6.24 -0.98 -10.22
CA GLU A 44 -6.27 -1.76 -8.98
C GLU A 44 -5.44 -1.13 -7.86
N LEU A 45 -4.44 -0.31 -8.20
CA LEU A 45 -3.58 0.40 -7.25
C LEU A 45 -4.22 1.68 -6.72
N VAL A 46 -5.19 2.25 -7.43
CA VAL A 46 -5.77 3.56 -7.10
C VAL A 46 -6.44 3.54 -5.73
N GLY A 47 -5.96 4.40 -4.84
CA GLY A 47 -6.44 4.50 -3.47
C GLY A 47 -5.32 4.79 -2.48
N THR A 48 -5.71 4.97 -1.22
CA THR A 48 -4.78 5.04 -0.09
C THR A 48 -4.72 3.69 0.59
N TRP A 49 -3.51 3.19 0.74
CA TRP A 49 -3.18 1.93 1.39
C TRP A 49 -2.45 2.23 2.67
N SER A 50 -2.82 1.56 3.75
CA SER A 50 -2.14 1.72 5.04
C SER A 50 -1.94 0.37 5.72
N THR A 51 -0.82 0.24 6.43
CA THR A 51 -0.58 -0.92 7.30
C THR A 51 -1.62 -1.03 8.42
N LYS A 52 -1.76 -2.23 8.99
CA LYS A 52 -2.85 -2.67 9.88
C LYS A 52 -3.40 -1.66 10.91
N SER A 53 -2.58 -0.82 11.53
CA SER A 53 -3.05 0.16 12.52
C SER A 53 -3.93 1.26 11.91
N ALA A 54 -3.79 1.51 10.61
CA ALA A 54 -4.40 2.62 9.88
C ALA A 54 -4.15 4.00 10.50
N ALA A 55 -3.16 4.11 11.39
CA ALA A 55 -2.81 5.36 12.05
C ALA A 55 -1.97 6.28 11.15
N VAL A 56 -1.10 5.69 10.33
CA VAL A 56 -0.32 6.41 9.32
C VAL A 56 -1.13 6.44 8.04
N LEU A 57 -1.47 7.63 7.58
CA LEU A 57 -2.17 7.89 6.34
C LEU A 57 -1.48 9.04 5.63
N THR A 58 -1.35 8.96 4.32
CA THR A 58 -0.92 10.09 3.49
C THR A 58 -1.91 11.26 3.57
N GLY A 59 -1.49 12.43 3.13
CA GLY A 59 -2.26 13.65 3.02
C GLY A 59 -1.98 14.65 4.15
N PRO A 60 -2.88 15.64 4.35
CA PRO A 60 -2.67 16.74 5.29
C PRO A 60 -2.64 16.30 6.77
N GLY A 61 -3.05 15.06 7.07
CA GLY A 61 -2.94 14.49 8.40
C GLY A 61 -1.53 14.04 8.78
N PHE A 62 -0.61 13.94 7.82
CA PHE A 62 0.78 13.51 8.05
C PHE A 62 1.79 14.62 7.75
N TYR A 63 1.56 15.43 6.72
CA TYR A 63 2.41 16.58 6.40
C TYR A 63 1.58 17.85 6.19
N ASN A 64 1.99 18.93 6.83
CA ASN A 64 1.43 20.26 6.63
C ASN A 64 2.39 21.12 5.79
N PRO A 65 2.10 21.37 4.50
CA PRO A 65 2.97 22.14 3.62
C PRO A 65 3.00 23.65 3.94
N VAL A 66 2.01 24.17 4.67
CA VAL A 66 1.96 25.61 5.01
C VAL A 66 2.96 25.95 6.11
N ASN A 67 3.04 25.10 7.14
CA ASN A 67 3.95 25.28 8.27
C ASN A 67 5.27 24.51 8.09
N ASP A 68 5.38 23.70 7.04
CA ASP A 68 6.48 22.76 6.80
C ASP A 68 6.76 21.85 8.00
N THR A 69 5.71 21.18 8.49
CA THR A 69 5.76 20.30 9.67
C THR A 69 5.19 18.93 9.39
N LEU A 70 5.88 17.88 9.87
CA LEU A 70 5.34 16.53 9.96
C LEU A 70 4.50 16.37 11.22
N LEU A 71 3.34 15.72 11.09
CA LEU A 71 2.37 15.49 12.16
C LEU A 71 2.46 14.03 12.61
N GLU A 72 2.90 13.81 13.84
CA GLU A 72 3.16 12.46 14.37
C GLU A 72 1.86 11.65 14.54
N PRO A 73 1.73 10.48 13.89
CA PRO A 73 0.60 9.58 14.10
C PRO A 73 0.65 8.88 15.46
N THR A 74 -0.50 8.39 15.93
CA THR A 74 -0.60 7.67 17.21
C THR A 74 0.12 6.33 17.24
N HIS A 75 0.31 5.69 16.09
CA HIS A 75 1.00 4.41 15.95
C HIS A 75 1.89 4.40 14.70
N THR A 76 2.96 3.62 14.77
CA THR A 76 3.84 3.35 13.62
C THR A 76 3.09 2.66 12.49
N GLY A 77 3.59 2.85 11.28
CA GLY A 77 2.98 2.33 10.07
C GLY A 77 3.58 2.92 8.81
N ILE A 78 3.10 2.41 7.69
CA ILE A 78 3.46 2.84 6.35
C ILE A 78 2.16 3.05 5.59
N SER A 79 2.13 4.08 4.75
CA SER A 79 1.02 4.35 3.85
C SER A 79 1.53 4.81 2.49
N TYR A 80 0.84 4.33 1.46
CA TYR A 80 1.03 4.77 0.07
C TYR A 80 -0.32 5.18 -0.49
N SER A 81 -0.33 6.24 -1.27
CA SER A 81 -1.47 6.64 -2.07
C SER A 81 -1.10 6.68 -3.53
N PHE A 82 -1.94 6.13 -4.40
CA PHE A 82 -1.77 6.15 -5.85
C PHE A 82 -3.01 6.73 -6.51
N THR A 83 -2.81 7.57 -7.52
CA THR A 83 -3.88 8.11 -8.34
C THR A 83 -3.86 7.55 -9.75
N ALA A 84 -5.00 7.64 -10.44
CA ALA A 84 -5.13 7.14 -11.81
C ALA A 84 -4.29 7.93 -12.83
N ASP A 85 -3.94 9.18 -12.52
CA ASP A 85 -3.13 10.10 -13.32
C ASP A 85 -1.62 9.96 -13.09
N GLY A 86 -1.18 8.95 -12.32
CA GLY A 86 0.23 8.59 -12.19
C GLY A 86 0.98 9.34 -11.10
N TYR A 87 0.27 9.85 -10.08
CA TYR A 87 0.88 10.45 -8.90
C TYR A 87 0.84 9.51 -7.70
N TYR A 88 1.88 9.62 -6.88
CA TYR A 88 1.95 8.90 -5.62
C TYR A 88 2.34 9.82 -4.47
N GLU A 89 1.94 9.39 -3.28
CA GLU A 89 2.42 9.94 -2.03
C GLU A 89 2.74 8.78 -1.08
N GLU A 90 3.78 8.92 -0.27
CA GLU A 90 4.12 7.98 0.78
C GLU A 90 4.30 8.66 2.13
N ALA A 91 3.93 7.93 3.18
CA ALA A 91 4.07 8.34 4.55
C ALA A 91 4.60 7.16 5.37
N TYR A 92 5.72 7.38 6.05
CA TYR A 92 6.42 6.39 6.85
C TYR A 92 6.56 6.89 8.26
N TYR A 93 6.10 6.13 9.25
CA TYR A 93 6.46 6.34 10.65
C TYR A 93 6.94 5.03 11.25
N ARG A 94 8.24 4.96 11.56
CA ARG A 94 8.93 3.74 12.00
C ARG A 94 9.71 3.99 13.27
N ALA A 95 9.65 3.03 14.18
CA ALA A 95 10.56 2.95 15.31
C ALA A 95 11.85 2.24 14.87
N ILE A 96 13.00 2.77 15.28
CA ILE A 96 14.33 2.22 15.07
C ILE A 96 14.77 1.62 16.41
N SER A 97 14.83 0.29 16.46
CA SER A 97 15.27 -0.45 17.65
C SER A 97 16.78 -0.34 17.84
N ASN A 98 17.22 -0.15 19.08
CA ASN A 98 18.62 -0.29 19.47
C ASN A 98 18.80 -1.56 20.32
N PRO A 99 19.26 -2.69 19.76
CA PRO A 99 19.37 -3.94 20.50
C PRO A 99 20.47 -3.91 21.58
N ALA A 100 21.46 -3.03 21.46
CA ALA A 100 22.50 -2.86 22.48
C ALA A 100 21.97 -2.10 23.70
N ILE A 101 21.08 -1.13 23.48
CA ILE A 101 20.44 -0.34 24.54
C ILE A 101 18.93 -0.27 24.28
N PRO A 102 18.14 -1.27 24.71
CA PRO A 102 16.71 -1.36 24.39
C PRO A 102 15.85 -0.19 24.89
N SER A 103 16.30 0.53 25.93
CA SER A 103 15.64 1.74 26.42
C SER A 103 15.85 2.96 25.51
N CYS A 104 16.77 2.88 24.55
CA CYS A 104 17.13 3.96 23.63
C CYS A 104 16.58 3.69 22.23
N VAL A 105 15.25 3.75 22.13
CA VAL A 105 14.53 3.66 20.85
C VAL A 105 14.57 5.03 20.17
N SER A 106 14.83 5.04 18.87
CA SER A 106 14.68 6.22 18.01
C SER A 106 13.46 6.06 17.12
N SER A 107 12.98 7.14 16.50
CA SER A 107 11.92 7.09 15.50
C SER A 107 12.26 7.92 14.28
N ILE A 108 11.71 7.53 13.15
CA ILE A 108 11.85 8.24 11.89
C ILE A 108 10.48 8.40 11.25
N MET A 109 10.17 9.64 10.86
CA MET A 109 9.05 9.98 10.01
C MET A 109 9.57 10.43 8.66
N GLN A 110 9.03 9.91 7.58
CA GLN A 110 9.38 10.30 6.21
C GLN A 110 8.12 10.52 5.39
N TRP A 111 8.14 11.59 4.62
CA TRP A 111 7.10 11.95 3.68
C TRP A 111 7.74 12.30 2.35
N GLN A 112 7.21 11.77 1.25
CA GLN A 112 7.52 12.25 -0.09
C GLN A 112 6.37 11.98 -1.04
N HIS A 113 6.34 12.71 -2.15
CA HIS A 113 5.32 12.57 -3.18
C HIS A 113 5.92 12.88 -4.55
N GLY A 114 5.26 12.44 -5.60
CA GLY A 114 5.72 12.65 -6.97
C GLY A 114 4.96 11.81 -7.97
N LYS A 115 5.67 11.31 -8.98
CA LYS A 115 5.10 10.51 -10.07
C LYS A 115 5.51 9.05 -9.97
N PHE A 116 4.60 8.15 -10.29
CA PHE A 116 4.92 6.74 -10.44
C PHE A 116 4.65 6.27 -11.87
N VAL A 117 5.38 5.24 -12.29
CA VAL A 117 5.18 4.56 -13.57
C VAL A 117 5.02 3.07 -13.29
N LEU A 118 3.95 2.48 -13.81
CA LEU A 118 3.79 1.03 -13.88
C LEU A 118 4.44 0.52 -15.16
N ASN A 119 5.54 -0.20 -15.00
CA ASN A 119 6.32 -0.74 -16.11
C ASN A 119 5.65 -1.99 -16.68
N SER A 120 5.98 -2.34 -17.93
CA SER A 120 5.42 -3.52 -18.60
C SER A 120 5.80 -4.85 -17.96
N ASP A 121 6.85 -4.87 -17.14
CA ASP A 121 7.27 -6.04 -16.36
C ASP A 121 6.51 -6.18 -15.02
N GLY A 122 5.60 -5.24 -14.70
CA GLY A 122 4.82 -5.21 -13.46
C GLY A 122 5.52 -4.51 -12.30
N SER A 123 6.74 -3.98 -12.50
CA SER A 123 7.44 -3.17 -11.50
C SER A 123 6.88 -1.74 -11.45
N LEU A 124 6.97 -1.10 -10.29
CA LEU A 124 6.61 0.30 -10.09
C LEU A 124 7.87 1.14 -9.90
N SER A 125 8.03 2.19 -10.69
CA SER A 125 9.10 3.18 -10.53
C SER A 125 8.54 4.46 -9.93
N LEU A 126 8.97 4.84 -8.73
CA LEU A 126 8.50 6.00 -7.96
C LEU A 126 9.56 7.11 -8.02
N SER A 127 9.19 8.26 -8.56
CA SER A 127 10.07 9.42 -8.76
C SER A 127 9.52 10.63 -7.98
N PRO A 128 10.12 10.98 -6.83
CA PRO A 128 9.62 12.08 -6.01
C PRO A 128 9.88 13.45 -6.64
N PHE A 129 9.13 14.45 -6.22
CA PHE A 129 9.51 15.85 -6.41
C PHE A 129 10.68 16.17 -5.48
N SER A 130 11.85 16.37 -6.06
CA SER A 130 13.15 16.38 -5.37
C SER A 130 13.30 17.40 -4.24
N VAL A 131 12.47 18.45 -4.19
CA VAL A 131 12.55 19.54 -3.20
C VAL A 131 11.53 19.41 -2.07
N ASP A 132 10.57 18.48 -2.19
CA ASP A 132 9.41 18.43 -1.30
C ASP A 132 9.55 17.41 -0.19
N GLY A 133 10.24 16.29 -0.38
CA GLY A 133 10.31 15.25 0.64
C GLY A 133 10.90 15.76 1.95
N ARG A 134 10.40 15.22 3.07
CA ARG A 134 10.73 15.60 4.44
C ARG A 134 11.01 14.37 5.28
N GLN A 135 11.96 14.51 6.19
CA GLN A 135 12.32 13.51 7.17
C GLN A 135 12.47 14.16 8.55
N LEU A 136 11.88 13.55 9.57
CA LEU A 136 12.07 13.89 10.97
C LEU A 136 12.64 12.67 11.69
N GLU A 137 13.82 12.82 12.28
CA GLU A 137 14.47 11.81 13.09
C GLU A 137 14.49 12.23 14.55
N SER A 138 13.92 11.39 15.42
CA SER A 138 13.92 11.59 16.86
C SER A 138 14.80 10.53 17.53
N ALA A 139 15.86 10.97 18.21
CA ALA A 139 16.83 10.10 18.86
C ALA A 139 17.10 10.60 20.30
N PRO A 140 16.19 10.33 21.25
CA PRO A 140 16.19 10.95 22.58
C PRO A 140 17.43 10.62 23.44
N CYS A 141 18.12 9.52 23.15
CA CYS A 141 19.34 9.16 23.87
C CYS A 141 20.61 9.86 23.36
N THR A 142 20.59 10.45 22.17
CA THR A 142 21.75 11.15 21.59
C THR A 142 21.52 12.65 21.48
N ALA A 143 20.27 13.10 21.34
CA ALA A 143 19.90 14.50 21.22
C ALA A 143 18.60 14.80 21.98
N SER A 144 18.49 16.02 22.51
CA SER A 144 17.27 16.52 23.16
C SER A 144 16.21 17.04 22.19
N THR A 145 16.57 17.18 20.91
CA THR A 145 15.70 17.71 19.85
C THR A 145 15.71 16.78 18.65
N ALA A 146 14.60 16.74 17.93
CA ALA A 146 14.49 15.97 16.70
C ALA A 146 15.14 16.72 15.52
N THR A 147 15.71 15.97 14.59
CA THR A 147 16.39 16.51 13.41
C THR A 147 15.44 16.48 12.21
N TYR A 148 15.12 17.65 11.68
CA TYR A 148 14.26 17.81 10.49
C TYR A 148 15.11 18.10 9.25
N THR A 149 15.01 17.26 8.23
CA THR A 149 15.80 17.34 7.00
C THR A 149 14.94 17.13 5.76
N ARG A 150 15.48 17.54 4.61
CA ARG A 150 14.87 17.22 3.32
C ARG A 150 15.17 15.77 2.96
N TYR A 151 14.20 15.12 2.34
CA TYR A 151 14.28 13.74 1.87
C TYR A 151 14.00 13.69 0.38
N ASN A 152 14.73 12.84 -0.34
CA ASN A 152 14.55 12.62 -1.77
C ASN A 152 15.17 11.27 -2.10
N GLN A 153 14.33 10.24 -2.23
CA GLN A 153 14.77 8.91 -2.63
C GLN A 153 13.79 8.35 -3.64
N SER A 154 14.27 8.09 -4.86
CA SER A 154 13.53 7.31 -5.83
C SER A 154 13.46 5.85 -5.38
N GLU A 155 12.30 5.24 -5.52
CA GLU A 155 12.05 3.85 -5.15
C GLU A 155 11.65 3.02 -6.37
N THR A 156 12.12 1.79 -6.44
CA THR A 156 11.65 0.80 -7.41
C THR A 156 11.07 -0.38 -6.66
N LEU A 157 9.80 -0.67 -6.90
CA LEU A 157 9.12 -1.84 -6.36
C LEU A 157 9.08 -2.90 -7.45
N GLN A 158 9.66 -4.07 -7.18
CA GLN A 158 9.82 -5.12 -8.19
C GLN A 158 8.48 -5.64 -8.72
N LYS A 159 7.48 -5.74 -7.84
CA LYS A 159 6.13 -6.20 -8.17
C LYS A 159 5.15 -5.72 -7.11
N TYR A 160 3.87 -5.73 -7.46
CA TYR A 160 2.77 -5.51 -6.53
C TYR A 160 1.69 -6.60 -6.70
N GLN A 161 0.88 -6.80 -5.67
CA GLN A 161 -0.27 -7.70 -5.73
C GLN A 161 -1.45 -7.07 -4.98
N VAL A 162 -2.59 -6.96 -5.65
CA VAL A 162 -3.85 -6.54 -5.05
C VAL A 162 -4.81 -7.71 -5.03
N TYR A 163 -5.36 -8.04 -3.86
CA TYR A 163 -6.33 -9.11 -3.70
C TYR A 163 -7.20 -8.90 -2.46
N THR A 164 -8.33 -9.60 -2.39
CA THR A 164 -9.12 -9.64 -1.15
C THR A 164 -8.50 -10.66 -0.21
N ASP A 165 -8.04 -10.21 0.96
CA ASP A 165 -7.40 -11.08 1.95
C ASP A 165 -8.40 -12.12 2.47
N PRO A 166 -8.10 -13.43 2.38
CA PRO A 166 -9.04 -14.48 2.75
C PRO A 166 -9.37 -14.50 4.25
N TYR A 167 -8.52 -13.91 5.10
CA TYR A 167 -8.76 -13.83 6.54
C TYR A 167 -9.55 -12.58 6.93
N THR A 168 -9.03 -11.39 6.64
CA THR A 168 -9.67 -10.11 7.02
C THR A 168 -10.82 -9.70 6.13
N LYS A 169 -10.95 -10.29 4.93
CA LYS A 169 -11.92 -9.90 3.87
C LYS A 169 -11.76 -8.47 3.37
N LEU A 170 -10.65 -7.82 3.70
CA LEU A 170 -10.31 -6.48 3.23
C LEU A 170 -9.47 -6.58 1.97
N THR A 171 -9.57 -5.56 1.11
CA THR A 171 -8.66 -5.41 -0.03
C THR A 171 -7.26 -5.11 0.48
N ARG A 172 -6.31 -5.96 0.10
CA ARG A 172 -4.92 -5.94 0.54
C ARG A 172 -4.00 -5.65 -0.64
N LEU A 173 -3.00 -4.83 -0.38
CA LEU A 173 -1.88 -4.53 -1.26
C LEU A 173 -0.60 -5.09 -0.63
N ASP A 174 0.06 -5.99 -1.36
CA ASP A 174 1.40 -6.45 -1.06
C ASP A 174 2.37 -5.82 -2.07
N LEU A 175 3.35 -5.07 -1.54
CA LEU A 175 4.45 -4.49 -2.32
C LEU A 175 5.73 -5.26 -2.05
N TYR A 176 6.62 -5.27 -3.04
CA TYR A 176 7.92 -5.90 -2.94
C TYR A 176 8.99 -4.90 -3.34
N GLN A 177 10.02 -4.76 -2.51
CA GLN A 177 11.17 -3.89 -2.75
C GLN A 177 11.92 -4.31 -4.02
N PHE A 178 12.93 -3.52 -4.41
CA PHE A 178 13.74 -3.77 -5.60
C PHE A 178 14.44 -5.15 -5.60
N ASP A 179 14.74 -5.70 -4.42
CA ASP A 179 15.38 -7.01 -4.21
C ASP A 179 14.36 -8.16 -4.11
N GLY A 180 13.07 -7.87 -4.18
CA GLY A 180 11.98 -8.83 -3.99
C GLY A 180 11.63 -9.09 -2.52
N THR A 181 12.23 -8.38 -1.57
CA THR A 181 11.84 -8.46 -0.16
C THR A 181 10.44 -7.86 0.02
N PRO A 182 9.48 -8.57 0.64
CA PRO A 182 8.14 -8.04 0.84
C PRO A 182 8.15 -6.84 1.80
N VAL A 183 7.38 -5.82 1.45
CA VAL A 183 7.04 -4.71 2.34
C VAL A 183 5.90 -5.15 3.27
N ASN A 184 5.73 -4.45 4.38
CA ASN A 184 4.62 -4.68 5.30
C ASN A 184 3.27 -4.66 4.53
N PRO A 185 2.38 -5.63 4.77
CA PRO A 185 1.11 -5.69 4.05
C PRO A 185 0.23 -4.48 4.40
N MET A 186 -0.42 -3.94 3.38
CA MET A 186 -1.28 -2.77 3.52
C MET A 186 -2.71 -3.10 3.10
N PHE A 187 -3.66 -2.36 3.66
CA PHE A 187 -5.08 -2.51 3.36
C PHE A 187 -5.63 -1.20 2.82
N LEU A 188 -6.63 -1.29 1.95
CA LEU A 188 -7.27 -0.13 1.35
C LEU A 188 -8.00 0.68 2.44
N ALA A 189 -7.51 1.90 2.69
CA ALA A 189 -8.05 2.85 3.65
C ALA A 189 -9.02 3.85 3.01
N TYR A 190 -8.69 4.37 1.82
CA TYR A 190 -9.51 5.35 1.09
C TYR A 190 -9.53 5.08 -0.41
N SER A 191 -10.68 5.36 -1.04
CA SER A 191 -10.86 5.44 -2.49
C SER A 191 -11.92 6.52 -2.77
N PRO A 192 -11.58 7.66 -3.41
CA PRO A 192 -10.30 8.01 -4.04
C PRO A 192 -9.16 8.23 -3.04
N ALA A 193 -7.93 8.32 -3.54
CA ALA A 193 -6.72 8.45 -2.74
C ALA A 193 -6.68 9.79 -1.95
N LEU A 194 -6.28 9.71 -0.68
CA LEU A 194 -6.01 10.81 0.23
C LEU A 194 -4.53 11.22 0.14
N MET A 195 -4.23 12.31 -0.56
CA MET A 195 -2.87 12.87 -0.68
C MET A 195 -2.94 14.40 -0.80
N LEU A 196 -1.79 15.06 -0.65
CA LEU A 196 -1.63 16.49 -0.89
C LEU A 196 -1.70 16.81 -2.40
N PRO A 197 -1.79 18.10 -2.79
CA PRO A 197 -1.83 18.48 -4.20
C PRO A 197 -0.65 17.92 -5.01
N THR A 198 -0.92 17.44 -6.22
CA THR A 198 0.02 16.75 -7.11
C THR A 198 0.96 17.70 -7.89
N GLU A 199 1.46 18.71 -7.19
CA GLU A 199 2.37 19.73 -7.68
C GLU A 199 3.52 19.97 -6.70
N THR A 200 4.59 20.63 -7.15
CA THR A 200 5.69 20.98 -6.25
C THR A 200 5.23 21.97 -5.18
N LEU A 201 5.26 21.58 -3.91
CA LEU A 201 4.73 22.35 -2.78
C LEU A 201 5.72 23.40 -2.27
N ASN A 202 7.02 23.10 -2.31
CA ASN A 202 8.09 23.95 -1.78
C ASN A 202 9.18 24.25 -2.84
N PRO A 203 8.87 25.07 -3.87
CA PRO A 203 9.82 25.39 -4.92
C PRO A 203 11.04 26.14 -4.36
N THR A 204 12.24 25.60 -4.60
CA THR A 204 13.50 26.34 -4.40
C THR A 204 13.91 27.02 -5.70
N THR A 205 14.68 28.09 -5.63
CA THR A 205 15.11 28.92 -6.79
C THR A 205 15.86 28.15 -7.89
N SER A 206 16.20 26.88 -7.68
CA SER A 206 16.84 26.01 -8.67
C SER A 206 15.89 25.00 -9.33
N ALA A 207 14.64 24.90 -8.87
CA ALA A 207 13.60 24.10 -9.52
C ALA A 207 12.82 25.02 -10.46
N THR A 208 13.05 24.90 -11.76
CA THR A 208 12.31 25.62 -12.81
C THR A 208 10.81 25.33 -12.66
N SER A 209 10.08 26.26 -12.06
CA SER A 209 8.64 26.19 -11.85
C SER A 209 7.90 26.61 -13.11
N THR A 210 7.22 25.66 -13.74
CA THR A 210 6.19 25.96 -14.75
C THR A 210 4.84 26.10 -14.06
N SER A 211 4.64 27.19 -13.30
CA SER A 211 3.30 27.74 -13.00
C SER A 211 3.41 29.05 -12.24
N SER A 212 3.11 30.13 -12.94
CA SER A 212 2.94 31.46 -12.39
C SER A 212 1.55 31.61 -11.76
N SER A 213 1.46 31.70 -10.44
CA SER A 213 0.33 32.34 -9.78
C SER A 213 0.76 33.01 -8.47
N LYS A 214 0.85 34.34 -8.53
CA LYS A 214 1.05 35.24 -7.40
C LYS A 214 -0.07 35.05 -6.38
N MET A 215 0.25 34.63 -5.16
CA MET A 215 -0.58 34.94 -4.00
C MET A 215 0.11 35.96 -3.09
N LYS A 216 -0.68 36.98 -2.74
CA LYS A 216 -0.32 38.11 -1.92
C LYS A 216 -0.11 37.65 -0.48
N ARG A 217 1.07 37.95 0.05
CA ARG A 217 1.47 37.82 1.45
C ARG A 217 0.64 38.78 2.30
N TRP A 218 -0.25 38.26 3.15
CA TRP A 218 -0.87 39.06 4.21
C TRP A 218 0.06 39.06 5.43
N LEU A 219 0.61 40.22 5.71
CA LEU A 219 1.33 40.56 6.94
C LEU A 219 0.29 40.88 8.01
N GLY A 220 0.31 40.13 9.11
CA GLY A 220 -0.43 40.42 10.33
C GLY A 220 0.44 40.10 11.54
N TYR A 221 1.17 41.10 12.00
CA TYR A 221 1.90 41.15 13.26
C TYR A 221 0.96 41.64 14.36
N GLY A 222 1.01 41.00 15.54
CA GLY A 222 0.45 41.52 16.79
C GLY A 222 -0.77 40.76 17.30
N ASP A 223 -0.55 39.73 18.10
CA ASP A 223 -0.85 39.72 19.55
C ASP A 223 -0.71 38.26 20.04
N GLU A 224 0.02 38.07 21.14
CA GLU A 224 -0.07 36.84 21.93
C GLU A 224 -1.47 36.75 22.56
N PRO A 225 -2.08 35.56 22.57
CA PRO A 225 -2.96 35.18 23.66
C PRO A 225 -2.53 33.84 24.26
N GLU A 226 -2.14 33.92 25.53
CA GLU A 226 -2.56 33.06 26.64
C GLU A 226 -2.78 31.55 26.34
N GLU A 227 -1.96 30.73 26.98
CA GLU A 227 -2.04 29.27 27.04
C GLU A 227 -3.45 28.76 27.42
N PRO A 228 -4.15 27.96 26.59
CA PRO A 228 -5.30 27.21 27.03
C PRO A 228 -4.85 25.80 27.46
N THR A 229 -4.72 25.65 28.76
CA THR A 229 -4.68 24.38 29.47
C THR A 229 -6.00 23.63 29.26
N THR A 230 -6.12 22.83 28.19
CA THR A 230 -6.94 21.60 28.15
C THR A 230 -6.69 20.83 26.87
N SER A 231 -6.26 19.59 27.04
CA SER A 231 -6.21 18.56 26.01
C SER A 231 -7.62 18.22 25.52
N GLU A 232 -8.06 18.80 24.40
CA GLU A 232 -9.05 18.21 23.48
C GLU A 232 -9.27 19.17 22.30
N GLY A 233 -8.60 18.90 21.18
CA GLY A 233 -8.61 19.80 20.04
C GLY A 233 -8.02 19.22 18.77
N TYR A 234 -8.41 18.01 18.38
CA TYR A 234 -8.20 17.53 17.02
C TYR A 234 -9.55 17.30 16.34
N LEU A 235 -9.69 17.91 15.17
CA LEU A 235 -10.90 18.02 14.37
C LEU A 235 -11.45 16.62 14.03
N LEU A 236 -12.64 16.34 14.55
CA LEU A 236 -13.51 15.27 14.02
C LEU A 236 -13.67 15.47 12.52
N PRO A 237 -13.63 14.41 11.70
CA PRO A 237 -13.81 14.53 10.26
C PRO A 237 -15.13 15.26 9.97
N LEU A 238 -15.11 16.06 8.92
CA LEU A 238 -16.19 16.92 8.43
C LEU A 238 -17.40 16.12 7.90
N ASN A 239 -17.78 15.02 8.55
CA ASN A 239 -18.98 14.26 8.25
C ASN A 239 -19.34 13.19 9.31
N LYS A 240 -19.42 13.55 10.60
CA LYS A 240 -19.84 12.57 11.63
C LYS A 240 -21.29 12.08 11.46
N ASN A 241 -22.12 12.78 10.67
CA ASN A 241 -23.56 12.54 10.54
C ASN A 241 -24.02 12.24 9.09
N ALA A 242 -23.15 11.81 8.17
CA ALA A 242 -23.60 11.41 6.84
C ALA A 242 -24.44 10.14 6.88
N LYS A 243 -25.74 10.29 6.64
CA LYS A 243 -26.68 9.17 6.46
C LYS A 243 -26.31 8.19 5.32
N HIS A 244 -25.39 8.55 4.42
CA HIS A 244 -24.97 7.70 3.30
C HIS A 244 -23.71 6.87 3.59
N ILE A 245 -23.04 7.09 4.73
CA ILE A 245 -21.95 6.23 5.20
C ILE A 245 -22.57 5.24 6.20
N SER A 246 -23.33 4.29 5.68
CA SER A 246 -23.68 3.09 6.44
C SER A 246 -22.43 2.21 6.50
N ARG A 247 -21.54 2.47 7.45
CA ARG A 247 -20.54 1.47 7.86
C ARG A 247 -21.32 0.32 8.48
N GLY A 248 -21.56 -0.74 7.71
CA GLY A 248 -22.14 -1.99 8.17
C GLY A 248 -21.19 -2.77 9.09
N ILE A 249 -20.66 -2.12 10.12
CA ILE A 249 -19.89 -2.73 11.20
C ILE A 249 -20.75 -2.62 12.45
N GLU A 250 -21.87 -3.34 12.43
CA GLU A 250 -22.63 -3.65 13.65
C GLU A 250 -23.47 -4.90 13.37
N GLN A 251 -22.79 -6.04 13.30
CA GLN A 251 -23.35 -7.17 14.01
C GLN A 251 -22.52 -7.33 15.28
N PRO A 252 -23.09 -7.10 16.47
CA PRO A 252 -22.38 -7.42 17.70
C PRO A 252 -22.09 -8.92 17.66
N SER A 253 -20.80 -9.27 17.64
CA SER A 253 -20.38 -10.65 17.78
C SER A 253 -21.02 -11.23 19.04
N LEU A 254 -21.43 -12.50 19.00
CA LEU A 254 -22.11 -13.19 20.11
C LEU A 254 -21.35 -13.12 21.45
N ILE A 255 -20.06 -12.76 21.40
CA ILE A 255 -19.16 -12.59 22.53
C ILE A 255 -19.56 -11.42 23.43
N ASN A 256 -20.13 -10.33 22.89
CA ASN A 256 -20.56 -9.18 23.71
C ASN A 256 -21.87 -9.42 24.49
N ARG A 257 -22.53 -10.56 24.30
CA ARG A 257 -23.73 -10.95 25.06
C ARG A 257 -23.42 -11.77 26.31
N ILE A 258 -22.20 -12.25 26.45
CA ILE A 258 -21.81 -13.14 27.54
C ILE A 258 -21.03 -12.31 28.55
N ASP A 259 -21.59 -12.19 29.75
CA ASP A 259 -20.89 -11.57 30.88
C ASP A 259 -19.69 -12.46 31.25
N LEU A 260 -18.49 -11.97 30.96
CA LEU A 260 -17.23 -12.66 31.22
C LEU A 260 -17.01 -12.93 32.72
N ASP A 261 -17.59 -12.09 33.58
CA ASP A 261 -17.51 -12.23 35.03
C ASP A 261 -18.37 -13.42 35.48
N LEU A 262 -19.58 -13.55 34.92
CA LEU A 262 -20.46 -14.70 35.16
C LEU A 262 -19.82 -16.03 34.72
N VAL A 263 -19.18 -16.06 33.55
CA VAL A 263 -18.50 -17.27 33.03
C VAL A 263 -17.31 -17.64 33.91
N TRP A 264 -16.54 -16.66 34.36
CA TRP A 264 -15.40 -16.89 35.24
C TRP A 264 -15.84 -17.46 36.59
N TRP A 265 -16.84 -16.85 37.23
CA TRP A 265 -17.38 -17.33 38.51
C TRP A 265 -18.08 -18.68 38.40
N ALA A 266 -18.75 -18.96 37.27
CA ALA A 266 -19.33 -20.29 37.00
C ALA A 266 -18.24 -21.37 36.90
N GLY A 267 -17.10 -21.06 36.25
CA GLY A 267 -15.96 -21.98 36.18
C GLY A 267 -15.33 -22.27 37.55
N VAL A 268 -15.19 -21.25 38.39
CA VAL A 268 -14.71 -21.42 39.78
C VAL A 268 -15.68 -22.30 40.58
N GLY A 269 -16.99 -22.07 40.45
CA GLY A 269 -18.03 -22.85 41.14
C GLY A 269 -18.01 -24.33 40.75
N LEU A 270 -17.93 -24.63 39.45
CA LEU A 270 -17.82 -26.01 38.95
C LEU A 270 -16.57 -26.74 39.45
N THR A 271 -15.44 -26.02 39.55
CA THR A 271 -14.18 -26.61 40.04
C THR A 271 -14.27 -26.95 41.53
N ILE A 272 -14.84 -26.06 42.34
CA ILE A 272 -15.04 -26.31 43.77
C ILE A 272 -16.04 -27.45 44.00
N PHE A 273 -17.16 -27.43 43.27
CA PHE A 273 -18.18 -28.47 43.41
C PHE A 273 -17.66 -29.83 42.94
N GLY A 274 -16.94 -29.89 41.81
CA GLY A 274 -16.29 -31.11 41.34
C GLY A 274 -15.24 -31.64 42.31
N GLY A 275 -14.45 -30.75 42.92
CA GLY A 275 -13.48 -31.11 43.95
C GLY A 275 -14.14 -31.66 45.24
N ALA A 276 -15.24 -31.05 45.68
CA ALA A 276 -16.00 -31.52 46.83
C ALA A 276 -16.68 -32.88 46.56
N ALA A 277 -17.25 -33.05 45.37
CA ALA A 277 -17.86 -34.31 44.93
C ALA A 277 -16.84 -35.45 44.76
N TYR A 278 -15.58 -35.13 44.45
CA TYR A 278 -14.50 -36.12 44.36
C TYR A 278 -14.03 -36.62 45.75
N LEU A 279 -14.27 -35.85 46.81
CA LEU A 279 -13.87 -36.19 48.19
C LEU A 279 -14.97 -36.86 49.02
N LEU A 280 -16.17 -37.03 48.44
CA LEU A 280 -17.29 -37.83 48.98
C LEU A 280 -17.30 -39.21 48.34
#